data_AF-A0AAD7GFA0-F1
#
_entry.id   AF-A0AAD7GFA0-F1
#
_cell.length_a   1.000
_cell.length_b   1.000
_cell.length_c   1.000
_cell.angle_alpha   90.00
_cell.angle_beta   90.00
_cell.angle_gamma   90.00
#
_symmetry.space_group_name_H-M   'P 1'
#
loop_
_entity.id
_entity.type
_entity.pdbx_description
1 polymer ?
#
loop_
_entity_poly.entity_id
_entity_poly.type
_entity_poly.pdbx_seq_one_letter_code
_entity_poly.pdbx_strand_id
1 'polypeptide(L)'
;MSQIHPVHPNIIIIQEVASKPPANPLLSTEFRSKTPAPSLKASSSVNTANSTTQRVLSNRILFNDQRCFLTGSVSTEIQACRLINAIRPKQKKAKMDLKAQVEFILTRQCFNGKRPFFLDSLMNCLAFDVHWHGQLDKRGSFCVVVPMEQILLMASSLLLSNITWANRAARDPSAPRDLDTTIEPFLVTTTIVLVLRPQLFLPDNKPILINTERTLRARGAALPPASVDEAWVLYRVEAGTPFLVNNSGDRFDNRQFESERTPDDALSVFSLLVNAHYRGSLGNKPQQPSRSNPRKIFSVGHPGL
;
A
#
# COMPACT_ATOMS: atom_id res chain seq x y z
N MET A 1 -39.45 -16.12 31.32
CA MET A 1 -38.75 -14.97 30.72
C MET A 1 -37.33 -14.97 31.27
N SER A 2 -36.43 -15.66 30.55
CA SER A 2 -35.06 -15.91 30.98
C SER A 2 -34.18 -14.76 30.49
N GLN A 3 -33.49 -14.11 31.42
CA GLN A 3 -32.61 -12.98 31.15
C GLN A 3 -31.39 -13.44 30.35
N ILE A 4 -31.15 -12.79 29.20
CA ILE A 4 -29.94 -12.92 28.40
C ILE A 4 -28.89 -12.02 29.05
N HIS A 5 -27.85 -12.61 29.64
CA HIS A 5 -26.67 -11.87 30.05
C HIS A 5 -25.86 -11.47 28.80
N PRO A 6 -25.42 -10.20 28.68
CA PRO A 6 -24.53 -9.80 27.60
C PRO A 6 -23.14 -10.40 27.81
N VAL A 7 -22.68 -11.12 26.79
CA VAL A 7 -21.31 -11.62 26.66
C VAL A 7 -20.38 -10.43 26.57
N HIS A 8 -19.47 -10.29 27.54
CA HIS A 8 -18.42 -9.28 27.53
C HIS A 8 -17.54 -9.43 26.27
N PRO A 9 -17.16 -8.33 25.59
CA PRO A 9 -16.18 -8.41 24.49
C PRO A 9 -14.82 -8.80 25.05
N ASN A 10 -14.21 -9.82 24.46
CA ASN A 10 -12.85 -10.29 24.75
C ASN A 10 -11.86 -9.12 24.67
N ILE A 11 -11.49 -8.57 25.82
CA ILE A 11 -10.36 -7.64 25.95
C ILE A 11 -9.10 -8.47 25.73
N ILE A 12 -8.52 -8.39 24.54
CA ILE A 12 -7.18 -8.92 24.28
C ILE A 12 -6.19 -7.97 24.95
N ILE A 13 -5.74 -8.34 26.15
CA ILE A 13 -4.61 -7.69 26.82
C ILE A 13 -3.35 -8.12 26.06
N ILE A 14 -2.82 -7.25 25.20
CA ILE A 14 -1.48 -7.44 24.63
C ILE A 14 -0.49 -7.14 25.76
N GLN A 15 -0.08 -8.19 26.49
CA GLN A 15 1.04 -8.08 27.42
C GLN A 15 2.27 -7.57 26.67
N GLU A 16 2.87 -6.52 27.21
CA GLU A 16 4.14 -5.99 26.73
C GLU A 16 5.23 -7.04 26.98
N VAL A 17 5.53 -7.86 25.97
CA VAL A 17 6.63 -8.81 26.03
C VAL A 17 7.92 -8.02 25.86
N ALA A 18 8.43 -7.50 26.98
CA ALA A 18 9.79 -7.01 27.12
C ALA A 18 10.77 -8.20 27.07
N SER A 19 11.04 -8.69 25.86
CA SER A 19 12.29 -9.37 25.54
C SER A 19 12.61 -9.07 24.08
N LYS A 20 13.84 -8.60 23.83
CA LYS A 20 14.33 -8.41 22.46
C LYS A 20 14.09 -9.72 21.71
N PRO A 21 13.38 -9.73 20.57
CA PRO A 21 13.27 -10.93 19.77
C PRO A 21 14.70 -11.40 19.42
N PRO A 22 14.95 -12.72 19.40
CA PRO A 22 16.28 -13.24 19.03
C PRO A 22 16.66 -12.66 17.66
N ALA A 23 17.92 -12.23 17.55
CA ALA A 23 18.43 -11.67 16.30
C ALA A 23 18.15 -12.64 15.16
N ASN A 24 17.43 -12.18 14.13
CA ASN A 24 17.11 -13.01 12.99
C ASN A 24 18.42 -13.40 12.29
N PRO A 25 18.85 -14.68 12.33
CA PRO A 25 20.13 -15.11 11.75
C PRO A 25 20.18 -14.93 10.23
N LEU A 26 19.04 -14.61 9.61
CA LEU A 26 18.95 -14.30 8.19
C LEU A 26 19.41 -12.86 7.85
N LEU A 27 19.54 -11.96 8.84
CA LEU A 27 19.97 -10.57 8.65
C LEU A 27 21.46 -10.33 8.96
N SER A 28 22.17 -11.32 9.52
CA SER A 28 23.57 -11.20 9.96
C SER A 28 24.61 -11.60 8.90
N THR A 29 24.20 -11.91 7.67
CA THR A 29 25.15 -12.26 6.60
C THR A 29 25.65 -10.98 5.91
N GLU A 30 26.81 -10.51 6.35
CA GLU A 30 27.58 -9.46 5.67
C GLU A 30 27.88 -9.88 4.23
N PHE A 31 27.30 -9.16 3.27
CA PHE A 31 27.53 -9.34 1.84
C PHE A 31 28.98 -8.95 1.49
N ARG A 32 29.88 -9.93 1.40
CA ARG A 32 31.21 -9.73 0.80
C ARG A 32 31.18 -10.17 -0.66
N SER A 33 30.82 -9.26 -1.56
CA SER A 33 30.84 -9.50 -3.01
C SER A 33 32.26 -9.37 -3.56
N LYS A 34 32.84 -10.48 -4.04
CA LYS A 34 34.01 -10.49 -4.92
C LYS A 34 33.56 -10.59 -6.38
N THR A 35 34.07 -9.69 -7.22
CA THR A 35 33.91 -9.60 -8.69
C THR A 35 34.70 -10.74 -9.40
N PRO A 36 34.49 -11.05 -10.71
CA PRO A 36 34.85 -10.14 -11.81
C PRO A 36 33.81 -10.04 -12.95
N ALA A 37 33.89 -8.92 -13.68
CA ALA A 37 33.07 -8.59 -14.84
C ALA A 37 33.72 -9.10 -16.15
N PRO A 38 32.94 -9.33 -17.21
CA PRO A 38 33.39 -9.12 -18.57
C PRO A 38 32.71 -7.87 -19.16
N SER A 39 33.54 -7.05 -19.80
CA SER A 39 33.19 -5.88 -20.60
C SER A 39 32.60 -6.30 -21.95
N LEU A 40 31.49 -5.68 -22.39
CA LEU A 40 31.25 -5.43 -23.80
C LEU A 40 30.48 -4.12 -23.96
N LYS A 41 31.06 -3.22 -24.77
CA LYS A 41 30.50 -1.95 -25.20
C LYS A 41 29.45 -2.19 -26.28
N ALA A 42 28.29 -1.54 -26.19
CA ALA A 42 27.55 -1.05 -27.35
C ALA A 42 26.61 0.07 -26.93
N SER A 43 26.64 1.13 -27.72
CA SER A 43 26.00 2.43 -27.50
C SER A 43 24.53 2.46 -27.92
N SER A 44 23.88 3.54 -27.48
CA SER A 44 22.67 4.19 -27.99
C SER A 44 21.29 3.52 -27.83
N SER A 45 20.51 4.19 -26.96
CA SER A 45 19.14 4.66 -27.19
C SER A 45 17.95 3.72 -26.95
N VAL A 46 16.98 4.30 -26.23
CA VAL A 46 15.59 3.89 -25.97
C VAL A 46 15.34 2.84 -24.87
N ASN A 47 14.51 3.28 -23.93
CA ASN A 47 14.05 2.63 -22.70
C ASN A 47 13.05 1.48 -22.95
N THR A 48 13.45 0.37 -23.55
CA THR A 48 12.50 -0.70 -23.93
C THR A 48 12.24 -1.72 -22.81
N ALA A 49 13.24 -2.11 -22.02
CA ALA A 49 13.09 -3.19 -21.03
C ALA A 49 12.14 -2.85 -19.85
N ASN A 50 12.08 -1.57 -19.42
CA ASN A 50 11.16 -1.14 -18.35
C ASN A 50 9.73 -0.89 -18.86
N SER A 51 9.52 -0.71 -20.16
CA SER A 51 8.17 -0.51 -20.70
C SER A 51 7.36 -1.81 -20.69
N THR A 52 8.00 -2.97 -20.94
CA THR A 52 7.28 -4.23 -21.11
C THR A 52 6.70 -4.70 -19.78
N THR A 53 7.50 -4.76 -18.71
CA THR A 53 7.01 -5.17 -17.39
C THR A 53 5.96 -4.22 -16.84
N GLN A 54 6.15 -2.90 -17.02
CA GLN A 54 5.16 -1.92 -16.61
C GLN A 54 3.86 -2.03 -17.42
N ARG A 55 3.94 -2.24 -18.74
CA ARG A 55 2.78 -2.50 -19.59
C ARG A 55 2.07 -3.79 -19.21
N VAL A 56 2.80 -4.86 -18.92
CA VAL A 56 2.23 -6.14 -18.48
C VAL A 56 1.49 -5.98 -17.16
N LEU A 57 2.08 -5.28 -16.17
CA LEU A 57 1.44 -5.01 -14.89
C LEU A 57 0.21 -4.12 -15.05
N SER A 58 0.31 -3.05 -15.86
CA SER A 58 -0.82 -2.19 -16.21
C SER A 58 -1.95 -2.98 -16.89
N ASN A 59 -1.63 -3.85 -17.84
CA ASN A 59 -2.64 -4.66 -18.51
C ASN A 59 -3.28 -5.66 -17.53
N ARG A 60 -2.49 -6.28 -16.65
CA ARG A 60 -3.01 -7.19 -15.62
C ARG A 60 -3.95 -6.49 -14.64
N ILE A 61 -3.57 -5.30 -14.16
CA ILE A 61 -4.42 -4.58 -13.20
C ILE A 61 -5.68 -4.05 -13.85
N LEU A 62 -5.59 -3.57 -15.10
CA LEU A 62 -6.76 -3.15 -15.86
C LEU A 62 -7.68 -4.34 -16.15
N PHE A 63 -7.14 -5.50 -16.45
CA PHE A 63 -7.94 -6.70 -16.71
C PHE A 63 -8.68 -7.18 -15.45
N ASN A 64 -8.03 -7.12 -14.28
CA ASN A 64 -8.62 -7.54 -13.01
C ASN A 64 -9.57 -6.46 -12.45
N ASP A 65 -9.06 -5.27 -12.14
CA ASP A 65 -9.80 -4.26 -11.38
C ASP A 65 -10.72 -3.39 -12.25
N GLN A 66 -10.35 -3.15 -13.51
CA GLN A 66 -11.08 -2.41 -14.57
C GLN A 66 -11.46 -0.93 -14.30
N ARG A 67 -11.48 -0.50 -13.03
CA ARG A 67 -11.96 0.82 -12.56
C ARG A 67 -11.02 1.39 -11.49
N CYS A 68 -11.08 2.70 -11.24
CA CYS A 68 -10.30 3.37 -10.18
C CYS A 68 -10.73 2.93 -8.78
N PHE A 69 -9.88 2.22 -8.03
CA PHE A 69 -10.17 1.56 -6.74
C PHE A 69 -11.07 2.38 -5.81
N LEU A 70 -10.75 3.66 -5.61
CA LEU A 70 -11.50 4.55 -4.73
C LEU A 70 -12.85 4.99 -5.30
N THR A 71 -12.91 5.45 -6.55
CA THR A 71 -14.12 6.12 -7.10
C THR A 71 -15.03 5.20 -7.88
N GLY A 72 -14.55 4.02 -8.31
CA GLY A 72 -15.32 3.14 -9.22
C GLY A 72 -15.41 3.64 -10.66
N SER A 73 -14.83 4.81 -10.97
CA SER A 73 -14.80 5.39 -12.31
C SER A 73 -14.08 4.49 -13.30
N VAL A 74 -14.64 4.40 -14.51
CA VAL A 74 -13.92 3.90 -15.70
C VAL A 74 -13.21 5.09 -16.32
N SER A 75 -11.91 4.98 -16.52
CA SER A 75 -11.12 6.00 -17.19
C SER A 75 -10.08 5.34 -18.08
N THR A 76 -9.78 5.98 -19.20
CA THR A 76 -8.65 5.61 -20.07
C THR A 76 -7.30 5.90 -19.40
N GLU A 77 -7.30 6.68 -18.32
CA GLU A 77 -6.11 7.10 -17.60
C GLU A 77 -5.87 6.33 -16.29
N ILE A 78 -6.48 5.15 -16.12
CA ILE A 78 -6.21 4.30 -14.96
C ILE A 78 -4.75 3.84 -14.97
N GLN A 79 -4.10 3.94 -13.82
CA GLN A 79 -2.70 3.58 -13.60
C GLN A 79 -2.55 2.51 -12.53
N ALA A 80 -1.55 1.64 -12.69
CA ALA A 80 -1.09 0.75 -11.65
C ALA A 80 -0.32 1.56 -10.59
N CYS A 81 -0.99 1.86 -9.48
CA CYS A 81 -0.41 2.55 -8.34
C CYS A 81 0.23 1.52 -7.40
N ARG A 82 1.53 1.65 -7.15
CA ARG A 82 2.23 0.77 -6.21
C ARG A 82 2.06 1.26 -4.78
N LEU A 83 1.77 0.35 -3.86
CA LEU A 83 1.66 0.64 -2.43
C LEU A 83 3.04 0.90 -1.83
N ILE A 84 3.99 0.00 -2.10
CA ILE A 84 5.41 0.19 -1.88
C ILE A 84 6.03 0.75 -3.16
N ASN A 85 6.54 1.97 -3.08
CA ASN A 85 7.18 2.61 -4.20
C ASN A 85 8.39 1.83 -4.71
N ALA A 86 8.48 1.68 -6.03
CA ALA A 86 9.69 1.18 -6.67
C ALA A 86 10.85 2.15 -6.39
N ILE A 87 11.96 1.60 -5.90
CA ILE A 87 13.13 2.35 -5.47
C ILE A 87 13.67 3.15 -6.66
N ARG A 88 13.92 4.45 -6.49
CA ARG A 88 14.34 5.37 -7.56
C ARG A 88 15.79 5.83 -7.39
N PRO A 89 16.81 4.95 -7.38
CA PRO A 89 18.17 5.43 -7.42
C PRO A 89 18.48 6.02 -8.80
N LYS A 90 19.35 7.04 -8.82
CA LYS A 90 19.68 7.83 -10.02
C LYS A 90 20.32 7.01 -11.14
N GLN A 91 20.93 5.86 -10.81
CA GLN A 91 21.58 4.96 -11.77
C GLN A 91 20.75 3.69 -12.01
N LYS A 92 20.53 3.35 -13.28
CA LYS A 92 19.68 2.22 -13.70
C LYS A 92 20.17 0.85 -13.19
N LYS A 93 21.48 0.63 -13.15
CA LYS A 93 22.08 -0.63 -12.64
C LYS A 93 21.86 -0.78 -11.14
N ALA A 94 22.21 0.26 -10.37
CA ALA A 94 21.94 0.31 -8.93
C ALA A 94 20.45 0.14 -8.59
N LYS A 95 19.54 0.57 -9.48
CA LYS A 95 18.09 0.35 -9.33
C LYS A 95 17.70 -1.12 -9.41
N MET A 96 18.23 -1.84 -10.39
CA MET A 96 17.93 -3.26 -10.57
C MET A 96 18.51 -4.08 -9.42
N ASP A 97 19.75 -3.78 -9.03
CA ASP A 97 20.43 -4.47 -7.93
C ASP A 97 19.69 -4.28 -6.61
N LEU A 98 19.27 -3.04 -6.30
CA LEU A 98 18.56 -2.74 -5.06
C LEU A 98 17.12 -3.29 -5.06
N LYS A 99 16.41 -3.25 -6.19
CA LYS A 99 15.09 -3.90 -6.31
C LYS A 99 15.20 -5.40 -6.04
N ALA A 100 16.15 -6.07 -6.71
CA ALA A 100 16.37 -7.50 -6.54
C ALA A 100 16.74 -7.85 -5.10
N GLN A 101 17.56 -7.03 -4.43
CA GLN A 101 17.89 -7.20 -3.01
C GLN A 101 16.64 -7.08 -2.12
N VAL A 102 15.79 -6.08 -2.34
CA VAL A 102 14.57 -5.92 -1.55
C VAL A 102 13.62 -7.09 -1.80
N GLU A 103 13.35 -7.46 -3.04
CA GLU A 103 12.50 -8.61 -3.37
C GLU A 103 13.05 -9.92 -2.78
N PHE A 104 14.37 -10.13 -2.83
CA PHE A 104 15.04 -11.27 -2.21
C PHE A 104 14.84 -11.30 -0.70
N ILE A 105 15.08 -10.18 0.00
CA ILE A 105 14.88 -10.07 1.44
C ILE A 105 13.42 -10.34 1.79
N LEU A 106 12.47 -9.72 1.08
CA LEU A 106 11.05 -9.88 1.38
C LEU A 106 10.55 -11.31 1.13
N THR A 107 11.04 -11.94 0.07
CA THR A 107 10.78 -13.36 -0.25
C THR A 107 11.33 -14.27 0.85
N ARG A 108 12.57 -14.05 1.28
CA ARG A 108 13.23 -14.85 2.33
C ARG A 108 12.55 -14.72 3.68
N GLN A 109 11.93 -13.57 3.96
CA GLN A 109 11.13 -13.34 5.17
C GLN A 109 9.70 -13.88 5.06
N CYS A 110 9.33 -14.53 3.95
CA CYS A 110 8.00 -15.09 3.70
C CYS A 110 6.87 -14.06 3.80
N PHE A 111 7.11 -12.78 3.43
CA PHE A 111 6.07 -11.74 3.43
C PHE A 111 5.00 -11.92 2.34
N ASN A 112 5.16 -12.93 1.48
CA ASN A 112 4.14 -13.44 0.56
C ASN A 112 3.95 -14.97 0.72
N GLY A 113 4.19 -15.47 1.92
CA GLY A 113 4.13 -16.89 2.24
C GLY A 113 5.24 -17.66 1.53
N LYS A 114 4.90 -18.80 0.92
CA LYS A 114 5.85 -19.65 0.18
C LYS A 114 6.22 -19.10 -1.21
N ARG A 115 5.63 -17.99 -1.62
CA ARG A 115 5.78 -17.43 -2.98
C ARG A 115 6.79 -16.28 -2.99
N PRO A 116 7.46 -16.04 -4.12
CA PRO A 116 8.29 -14.86 -4.26
C PRO A 116 7.48 -13.57 -4.09
N PHE A 117 8.06 -12.59 -3.40
CA PHE A 117 7.52 -11.25 -3.30
C PHE A 117 8.08 -10.38 -4.43
N PHE A 118 7.19 -9.81 -5.25
CA PHE A 118 7.58 -8.91 -6.35
C PHE A 118 6.98 -7.52 -6.16
N LEU A 119 7.81 -6.49 -6.19
CA LEU A 119 7.39 -5.09 -6.11
C LEU A 119 6.57 -4.66 -7.34
N ASP A 120 6.78 -5.31 -8.49
CA ASP A 120 6.05 -5.10 -9.74
C ASP A 120 4.98 -6.18 -9.97
N SER A 121 4.14 -6.44 -8.97
CA SER A 121 3.05 -7.42 -9.05
C SER A 121 1.74 -6.89 -8.45
N LEU A 122 0.64 -7.62 -8.68
CA LEU A 122 -0.69 -7.23 -8.21
C LEU A 122 -0.79 -7.15 -6.69
N MET A 123 0.00 -7.94 -5.95
CA MET A 123 0.02 -7.92 -4.48
C MET A 123 0.47 -6.58 -3.90
N ASN A 124 1.17 -5.77 -4.69
CA ASN A 124 1.67 -4.44 -4.31
C ASN A 124 0.99 -3.32 -5.12
N CYS A 125 -0.10 -3.61 -5.86
CA CYS A 125 -0.71 -2.64 -6.77
C CYS A 125 -2.24 -2.54 -6.67
N LEU A 126 -2.70 -1.29 -6.79
CA LEU A 126 -4.11 -0.91 -6.91
C LEU A 126 -4.31 -0.05 -8.17
N ALA A 127 -5.45 -0.22 -8.83
CA ALA A 127 -5.82 0.63 -9.95
C ALA A 127 -6.31 1.99 -9.46
N PHE A 128 -5.74 3.10 -9.93
CA PHE A 128 -6.23 4.45 -9.62
C PHE A 128 -6.18 5.36 -10.85
N ASP A 129 -7.10 6.32 -10.92
CA ASP A 129 -6.95 7.43 -11.85
C ASP A 129 -5.72 8.28 -11.50
N VAL A 130 -5.19 9.01 -12.49
CA VAL A 130 -3.99 9.86 -12.36
C VAL A 130 -4.07 10.79 -11.15
N HIS A 131 -5.25 11.37 -10.91
CA HIS A 131 -5.48 12.25 -9.77
C HIS A 131 -5.24 11.53 -8.43
N TRP A 132 -5.92 10.39 -8.22
CA TRP A 132 -5.85 9.62 -6.97
C TRP A 132 -4.50 8.95 -6.76
N HIS A 133 -3.86 8.51 -7.85
CA HIS A 133 -2.48 8.05 -7.80
C HIS A 133 -1.54 9.15 -7.29
N GLY A 134 -1.69 10.39 -7.78
CA GLY A 134 -0.90 11.52 -7.29
C GLY A 134 -1.16 11.85 -5.82
N GLN A 135 -2.42 11.75 -5.38
CA GLN A 135 -2.84 11.95 -4.00
C GLN A 135 -2.20 10.91 -3.05
N LEU A 136 -2.18 9.64 -3.45
CA LEU A 136 -1.53 8.57 -2.69
C LEU A 136 0.00 8.70 -2.71
N ASP A 137 0.61 8.73 -3.91
CA ASP A 137 2.05 8.62 -4.08
C ASP A 137 2.80 9.88 -3.63
N LYS A 138 2.39 11.05 -4.14
CA LYS A 138 3.13 12.31 -3.97
C LYS A 138 2.69 13.08 -2.75
N ARG A 139 1.38 13.12 -2.48
CA ARG A 139 0.81 13.95 -1.41
C ARG A 139 0.66 13.20 -0.09
N GLY A 140 0.48 11.88 -0.14
CA GLY A 140 0.16 11.09 1.06
C GLY A 140 -1.07 11.63 1.77
N SER A 141 -2.09 12.08 1.02
CA SER A 141 -3.32 12.63 1.58
C SER A 141 -4.25 11.56 2.12
N PHE A 142 -4.07 10.32 1.68
CA PHE A 142 -4.73 9.14 2.21
C PHE A 142 -3.79 7.94 2.18
N CYS A 143 -4.18 6.85 2.82
CA CYS A 143 -3.56 5.53 2.67
C CYS A 143 -4.63 4.44 2.61
N VAL A 144 -4.21 3.26 2.17
CA VAL A 144 -5.02 2.03 2.13
C VAL A 144 -4.43 1.09 3.16
N VAL A 145 -5.27 0.58 4.04
CA VAL A 145 -4.88 -0.23 5.20
C VAL A 145 -5.72 -1.48 5.32
N VAL A 146 -5.28 -2.42 6.14
CA VAL A 146 -6.07 -3.56 6.59
C VAL A 146 -6.95 -3.10 7.78
N PRO A 147 -8.20 -3.59 7.92
CA PRO A 147 -9.02 -3.33 9.11
C PRO A 147 -8.30 -3.64 10.43
N MET A 148 -8.57 -2.86 11.47
CA MET A 148 -7.90 -3.02 12.77
C MET A 148 -8.19 -4.39 13.38
N GLU A 149 -9.40 -4.87 13.25
CA GLU A 149 -9.85 -6.18 13.75
C GLU A 149 -9.01 -7.29 13.13
N GLN A 150 -8.78 -7.22 11.82
CA GLN A 150 -7.93 -8.18 11.12
C GLN A 150 -6.45 -8.05 11.54
N ILE A 151 -5.95 -6.84 11.80
CA ILE A 151 -4.60 -6.64 12.35
C ILE A 151 -4.43 -7.31 13.72
N LEU A 152 -5.42 -7.18 14.61
CA LEU A 152 -5.40 -7.81 15.93
C LEU A 152 -5.44 -9.34 15.84
N LEU A 153 -6.25 -9.88 14.92
CA LEU A 153 -6.27 -11.32 14.63
C LEU A 153 -4.91 -11.79 14.10
N MET A 154 -4.33 -11.08 13.13
CA MET A 154 -2.99 -11.39 12.61
C MET A 154 -1.93 -11.37 13.70
N ALA A 155 -1.93 -10.36 14.58
CA ALA A 155 -0.98 -10.26 15.69
C ALA A 155 -1.09 -11.46 16.64
N SER A 156 -2.33 -11.85 16.99
CA SER A 156 -2.59 -13.00 17.86
C SER A 156 -2.16 -14.32 17.21
N SER A 157 -2.49 -14.53 15.92
CA SER A 157 -2.06 -15.71 15.16
C SER A 157 -0.55 -15.77 14.99
N LEU A 158 0.12 -14.63 14.78
CA LEU A 158 1.59 -14.57 14.72
C LEU A 158 2.22 -14.92 16.06
N LEU A 159 1.68 -14.43 17.18
CA LEU A 159 2.17 -14.75 18.51
C LEU A 159 2.10 -16.26 18.78
N LEU A 160 0.94 -16.88 18.49
CA LEU A 160 0.76 -18.31 18.66
C LEU A 160 1.68 -19.13 17.74
N SER A 161 1.82 -18.71 16.48
CA SER A 161 2.74 -19.32 15.51
C SER A 161 4.19 -19.22 15.99
N ASN A 162 4.60 -18.07 16.55
CA ASN A 162 5.93 -17.87 17.08
C ASN A 162 6.21 -18.77 18.28
N ILE A 163 5.27 -18.90 19.23
CA ILE A 163 5.41 -19.80 20.39
C ILE A 163 5.55 -21.25 19.90
N THR A 164 4.68 -21.67 18.98
CA THR A 164 4.68 -23.03 18.40
C THR A 164 5.99 -23.32 17.68
N TRP A 165 6.47 -22.38 16.87
CA TRP A 165 7.75 -22.51 16.17
C TRP A 165 8.92 -22.50 17.15
N ALA A 166 8.95 -21.62 18.15
CA ALA A 166 10.02 -21.58 19.16
C ALA A 166 10.16 -22.90 19.92
N ASN A 167 9.03 -23.52 20.31
CA ASN A 167 9.01 -24.83 20.96
C ASN A 167 9.54 -25.95 20.05
N ARG A 168 9.27 -25.90 18.75
CA ARG A 168 9.84 -26.83 17.76
C ARG A 168 11.35 -26.58 17.58
N ALA A 169 11.73 -25.30 17.41
CA ALA A 169 13.10 -24.86 17.21
C ALA A 169 14.02 -25.22 18.39
N ALA A 170 13.48 -25.23 19.62
CA ALA A 170 14.20 -25.67 20.81
C ALA A 170 14.59 -27.15 20.77
N ARG A 171 13.85 -27.99 20.02
CA ARG A 171 14.11 -29.42 19.85
C ARG A 171 14.91 -29.70 18.57
N ASP A 172 14.63 -28.93 17.52
CA ASP A 172 15.28 -29.01 16.23
C ASP A 172 15.61 -27.59 15.74
N PRO A 173 16.87 -27.14 15.86
CA PRO A 173 17.29 -25.82 15.40
C PRO A 173 17.06 -25.56 13.91
N SER A 174 16.85 -26.61 13.10
CA SER A 174 16.54 -26.51 11.67
C SER A 174 15.04 -26.44 11.36
N ALA A 175 14.18 -26.48 12.38
CA ALA A 175 12.73 -26.48 12.22
C ALA A 175 12.25 -25.28 11.39
N PRO A 176 11.55 -25.51 10.26
CA PRO A 176 11.09 -24.44 9.40
C PRO A 176 10.02 -23.60 10.07
N ARG A 177 9.99 -22.30 9.73
CA ARG A 177 8.91 -21.40 10.14
C ARG A 177 7.76 -21.49 9.15
N ASP A 178 6.82 -22.37 9.47
CA ASP A 178 5.59 -22.53 8.68
C ASP A 178 4.59 -21.42 9.03
N LEU A 179 4.65 -20.30 8.30
CA LEU A 179 3.59 -19.29 8.30
C LEU A 179 2.94 -19.28 6.92
N ASP A 180 1.67 -19.66 6.86
CA ASP A 180 0.90 -19.58 5.64
C ASP A 180 0.16 -18.23 5.57
N THR A 181 0.61 -17.35 4.68
CA THR A 181 -0.01 -16.04 4.49
C THR A 181 -1.15 -16.06 3.46
N THR A 182 -1.48 -17.24 2.91
CA THR A 182 -2.55 -17.40 1.91
C THR A 182 -3.91 -17.70 2.53
N ILE A 183 -3.94 -17.93 3.84
CA ILE A 183 -5.14 -18.19 4.63
C ILE A 183 -5.41 -17.06 5.61
N GLU A 184 -6.64 -16.99 6.12
CA GLU A 184 -6.98 -16.08 7.21
C GLU A 184 -6.13 -16.33 8.47
N PRO A 185 -5.80 -15.29 9.25
CA PRO A 185 -6.18 -13.88 9.06
C PRO A 185 -5.24 -13.09 8.12
N PHE A 186 -4.25 -13.74 7.50
CA PHE A 186 -3.21 -13.08 6.69
C PHE A 186 -3.62 -12.79 5.25
N LEU A 187 -4.64 -13.48 4.74
CA LEU A 187 -5.23 -13.19 3.44
C LEU A 187 -6.01 -11.87 3.51
N VAL A 188 -5.63 -10.89 2.68
CA VAL A 188 -6.34 -9.60 2.61
C VAL A 188 -7.59 -9.74 1.75
N THR A 189 -8.73 -9.92 2.41
CA THR A 189 -10.06 -9.93 1.80
C THR A 189 -10.73 -8.56 1.88
N THR A 190 -10.33 -7.72 2.84
CA THR A 190 -10.93 -6.40 3.06
C THR A 190 -9.86 -5.34 3.30
N THR A 191 -10.11 -4.14 2.80
CA THR A 191 -9.24 -2.97 2.99
C THR A 191 -10.06 -1.75 3.40
N ILE A 192 -9.41 -0.76 4.01
CA ILE A 192 -10.02 0.52 4.38
C ILE A 192 -9.17 1.65 3.80
N VAL A 193 -9.84 2.72 3.37
CA VAL A 193 -9.18 3.97 2.98
C VAL A 193 -9.19 4.93 4.17
N LEU A 194 -8.01 5.30 4.66
CA LEU A 194 -7.86 6.31 5.70
C LEU A 194 -7.46 7.64 5.08
N VAL A 195 -8.30 8.66 5.26
CA VAL A 195 -7.99 10.03 4.80
C VAL A 195 -7.13 10.70 5.86
N LEU A 196 -5.85 10.86 5.56
CA LEU A 196 -4.85 11.42 6.48
C LEU A 196 -4.86 12.95 6.48
N ARG A 197 -5.18 13.55 5.32
CA ARG A 197 -5.19 15.01 5.13
C ARG A 197 -6.41 15.43 4.32
N PRO A 198 -7.58 15.52 4.96
CA PRO A 198 -8.85 15.77 4.28
C PRO A 198 -8.84 17.03 3.40
N GLN A 199 -8.16 18.10 3.83
CA GLN A 199 -8.02 19.35 3.07
C GLN A 199 -7.17 19.22 1.79
N LEU A 200 -6.21 18.30 1.74
CA LEU A 200 -5.42 18.02 0.53
C LEU A 200 -6.10 16.95 -0.35
N PHE A 201 -6.93 16.12 0.27
CA PHE A 201 -7.65 15.02 -0.35
C PHE A 201 -8.80 15.54 -1.22
N LEU A 202 -9.62 16.44 -0.67
CA LEU A 202 -10.81 16.98 -1.33
C LEU A 202 -10.91 18.50 -1.10
N PRO A 203 -11.08 19.32 -2.16
CA PRO A 203 -11.34 20.74 -2.00
C PRO A 203 -12.72 21.02 -1.39
N ASP A 204 -12.85 22.18 -0.74
CA ASP A 204 -14.11 22.60 -0.12
C ASP A 204 -15.26 22.65 -1.14
N ASN A 205 -16.44 22.22 -0.69
CA ASN A 205 -17.70 22.23 -1.45
C ASN A 205 -17.67 21.48 -2.79
N LYS A 206 -16.71 20.58 -3.00
CA LYS A 206 -16.70 19.69 -4.16
C LYS A 206 -16.87 18.24 -3.71
N PRO A 207 -18.01 17.60 -4.02
CA PRO A 207 -18.18 16.20 -3.67
C PRO A 207 -17.24 15.32 -4.49
N ILE A 208 -16.79 14.23 -3.89
CA ILE A 208 -16.25 13.06 -4.59
C ILE A 208 -17.33 11.99 -4.64
N LEU A 209 -17.49 11.38 -5.81
CA LEU A 209 -18.32 10.18 -5.95
C LEU A 209 -17.48 8.96 -5.62
N ILE A 210 -17.89 8.22 -4.60
CA ILE A 210 -17.24 6.98 -4.18
C ILE A 210 -18.27 5.86 -4.34
N ASN A 211 -17.89 4.86 -5.12
CA ASN A 211 -18.60 3.59 -5.16
C ASN A 211 -18.24 2.79 -3.90
N THR A 212 -19.17 2.75 -2.95
CA THR A 212 -19.02 2.10 -1.64
C THR A 212 -19.27 0.60 -1.67
N GLU A 213 -19.98 0.08 -2.68
CA GLU A 213 -20.26 -1.35 -2.86
C GLU A 213 -19.20 -2.04 -3.72
N ARG A 214 -17.98 -1.50 -3.71
CA ARG A 214 -16.94 -1.96 -4.63
C ARG A 214 -16.05 -3.06 -4.05
N THR A 215 -15.87 -4.07 -4.88
CA THR A 215 -14.94 -5.18 -4.67
C THR A 215 -13.76 -5.13 -5.66
N LEU A 216 -12.53 -5.39 -5.19
CA LEU A 216 -11.38 -5.72 -6.04
C LEU A 216 -11.61 -7.10 -6.66
N ARG A 217 -11.37 -7.28 -7.96
CA ARG A 217 -12.02 -8.39 -8.67
C ARG A 217 -11.04 -9.45 -9.13
N ALA A 218 -11.50 -10.70 -9.15
CA ALA A 218 -10.83 -11.75 -9.87
C ALA A 218 -10.92 -11.55 -11.39
N ARG A 219 -9.98 -12.17 -12.09
CA ARG A 219 -9.94 -12.23 -13.54
C ARG A 219 -11.25 -12.77 -14.12
N GLY A 220 -11.94 -11.99 -14.95
CA GLY A 220 -13.11 -12.44 -15.71
C GLY A 220 -14.44 -12.45 -14.95
N ALA A 221 -14.47 -11.94 -13.72
CA ALA A 221 -15.70 -11.84 -12.96
C ALA A 221 -16.67 -10.80 -13.59
N ALA A 222 -17.99 -10.92 -13.36
CA ALA A 222 -19.03 -10.05 -13.95
C ALA A 222 -18.97 -8.60 -13.47
N LEU A 223 -18.86 -7.61 -14.36
CA LEU A 223 -18.80 -6.19 -13.97
C LEU A 223 -19.94 -5.83 -13.00
N PRO A 224 -19.65 -5.16 -11.87
CA PRO A 224 -20.73 -4.69 -11.01
C PRO A 224 -21.64 -3.75 -11.80
N PRO A 225 -22.94 -3.70 -11.48
CA PRO A 225 -23.83 -2.69 -12.03
C PRO A 225 -23.23 -1.29 -11.81
N ALA A 226 -23.57 -0.33 -12.68
CA ALA A 226 -23.24 1.07 -12.41
C ALA A 226 -23.76 1.40 -11.01
N SER A 227 -22.85 1.67 -10.10
CA SER A 227 -23.10 1.73 -8.66
C SER A 227 -24.06 2.84 -8.28
N VAL A 228 -24.66 2.69 -7.09
CA VAL A 228 -25.14 3.79 -6.28
C VAL A 228 -23.92 4.62 -5.86
N ASP A 229 -23.47 5.51 -6.74
CA ASP A 229 -22.39 6.42 -6.42
C ASP A 229 -22.83 7.31 -5.26
N GLU A 230 -22.11 7.23 -4.15
CA GLU A 230 -22.39 8.08 -3.00
C GLU A 230 -21.53 9.33 -3.07
N ALA A 231 -22.16 10.49 -2.90
CA ALA A 231 -21.47 11.77 -2.85
C ALA A 231 -20.92 12.00 -1.43
N TRP A 232 -19.61 12.24 -1.37
CA TRP A 232 -18.89 12.55 -0.13
C TRP A 232 -18.33 13.97 -0.19
N VAL A 233 -18.59 14.77 0.84
CA VAL A 233 -18.13 16.15 0.94
C VAL A 233 -17.25 16.34 2.16
N LEU A 234 -16.37 17.34 2.10
CA LEU A 234 -15.55 17.73 3.23
C LEU A 234 -16.38 18.53 4.24
N TYR A 235 -16.57 17.98 5.43
CA TYR A 235 -17.19 18.66 6.56
C TYR A 235 -16.13 19.28 7.48
N ARG A 236 -16.37 20.51 7.91
CA ARG A 236 -15.48 21.28 8.80
C ARG A 236 -16.20 21.57 10.11
N VAL A 237 -15.53 21.26 11.21
CA VAL A 237 -15.93 21.66 12.56
C VAL A 237 -15.05 22.83 12.97
N GLU A 238 -15.61 23.89 13.56
CA GLU A 238 -14.89 25.14 13.88
C GLU A 238 -13.60 24.94 14.70
N ALA A 239 -13.53 23.87 15.51
CA ALA A 239 -12.36 23.53 16.34
C ALA A 239 -11.78 22.13 16.05
N GLY A 240 -12.21 21.46 14.96
CA GLY A 240 -11.89 20.05 14.70
C GLY A 240 -11.13 19.80 13.40
N THR A 241 -10.48 18.64 13.32
CA THR A 241 -9.93 18.13 12.05
C THR A 241 -11.10 17.87 11.08
N PRO A 242 -11.07 18.43 9.86
CA PRO A 242 -12.11 18.16 8.86
C PRO A 242 -12.22 16.67 8.57
N PHE A 243 -13.39 16.19 8.14
CA PHE A 243 -13.61 14.79 7.75
C PHE A 243 -14.62 14.69 6.61
N LEU A 244 -14.69 13.54 5.95
CA LEU A 244 -15.64 13.33 4.87
C LEU A 244 -16.96 12.79 5.40
N VAL A 245 -18.06 13.34 4.89
CA VAL A 245 -19.43 12.89 5.19
C VAL A 245 -20.23 12.67 3.92
N ASN A 246 -21.13 11.70 3.94
CA ASN A 246 -22.12 11.50 2.88
C ASN A 246 -23.43 12.25 3.17
N ASN A 247 -24.41 12.12 2.28
CA ASN A 247 -25.75 12.72 2.43
C ASN A 247 -26.54 12.16 3.63
N SER A 248 -26.21 10.95 4.08
CA SER A 248 -26.82 10.31 5.26
C SER A 248 -26.19 10.77 6.59
N GLY A 249 -25.11 11.55 6.53
CA GLY A 249 -24.35 11.98 7.70
C GLY A 249 -23.33 10.95 8.21
N ASP A 250 -23.15 9.83 7.50
CA ASP A 250 -22.12 8.86 7.83
C ASP A 250 -20.75 9.46 7.55
N ARG A 251 -19.80 9.11 8.41
CA ARG A 251 -18.41 9.49 8.21
C ARG A 251 -17.67 8.43 7.39
N PHE A 252 -16.66 8.86 6.65
CA PHE A 252 -15.91 7.98 5.75
C PHE A 252 -14.92 7.06 6.47
N ASP A 253 -14.55 7.39 7.71
CA ASP A 253 -13.74 6.52 8.55
C ASP A 253 -14.45 5.19 8.79
N ASN A 254 -13.81 4.10 8.36
CA ASN A 254 -14.26 2.70 8.42
C ASN A 254 -15.03 2.18 7.19
N ARG A 255 -15.04 2.90 6.06
CA ARG A 255 -15.53 2.30 4.81
C ARG A 255 -14.60 1.18 4.35
N GLN A 256 -15.19 -0.01 4.25
CA GLN A 256 -14.51 -1.24 3.84
C GLN A 256 -14.68 -1.46 2.33
N PHE A 257 -13.59 -1.84 1.69
CA PHE A 257 -13.51 -2.22 0.30
C PHE A 257 -13.11 -3.69 0.24
N GLU A 258 -14.00 -4.52 -0.29
CA GLU A 258 -13.80 -5.96 -0.36
C GLU A 258 -12.84 -6.33 -1.50
N SER A 259 -12.36 -7.56 -1.49
CA SER A 259 -11.49 -8.14 -2.50
C SER A 259 -11.85 -9.59 -2.79
N GLU A 260 -12.35 -9.81 -4.00
CA GLU A 260 -12.54 -11.09 -4.69
C GLU A 260 -11.29 -11.55 -5.45
N ARG A 261 -10.17 -10.81 -5.42
CA ARG A 261 -8.93 -11.30 -6.05
C ARG A 261 -8.58 -12.67 -5.49
N THR A 262 -8.09 -13.56 -6.35
CA THR A 262 -7.62 -14.88 -5.91
C THR A 262 -6.51 -14.70 -4.86
N PRO A 263 -6.27 -15.71 -3.99
CA PRO A 263 -5.14 -15.66 -3.05
C PRO A 263 -3.80 -15.36 -3.73
N ASP A 264 -3.71 -15.70 -5.02
CA ASP A 264 -2.51 -15.43 -5.79
C ASP A 264 -2.29 -13.95 -6.12
N ASP A 265 -3.37 -13.22 -6.39
CA ASP A 265 -3.38 -11.81 -6.78
C ASP A 265 -3.78 -10.86 -5.63
N ALA A 266 -4.11 -11.42 -4.47
CA ALA A 266 -4.49 -10.69 -3.26
C ALA A 266 -3.40 -9.69 -2.86
N LEU A 267 -3.83 -8.57 -2.26
CA LEU A 267 -2.89 -7.58 -1.74
C LEU A 267 -2.07 -8.19 -0.61
N SER A 268 -0.79 -7.87 -0.59
CA SER A 268 0.07 -8.27 0.52
C SER A 268 -0.19 -7.36 1.72
N VAL A 269 -0.48 -7.97 2.88
CA VAL A 269 -0.54 -7.29 4.18
C VAL A 269 0.69 -6.41 4.39
N PHE A 270 1.88 -6.94 4.08
CA PHE A 270 3.14 -6.20 4.22
C PHE A 270 3.12 -4.92 3.38
N SER A 271 2.61 -4.97 2.15
CA SER A 271 2.51 -3.78 1.29
C SER A 271 1.59 -2.72 1.88
N LEU A 272 0.48 -3.14 2.48
CA LEU A 272 -0.47 -2.24 3.14
C LEU A 272 0.13 -1.64 4.42
N LEU A 273 0.83 -2.43 5.23
CA LEU A 273 1.51 -1.94 6.44
C LEU A 273 2.62 -0.93 6.10
N VAL A 274 3.45 -1.21 5.09
CA VAL A 274 4.49 -0.28 4.64
C VAL A 274 3.86 0.99 4.07
N ASN A 275 2.77 0.86 3.29
CA ASN A 275 2.02 2.01 2.79
C ASN A 275 1.52 2.88 3.96
N ALA A 276 0.82 2.28 4.93
CA ALA A 276 0.31 2.99 6.10
C ALA A 276 1.43 3.74 6.86
N HIS A 277 2.52 3.04 7.16
CA HIS A 277 3.66 3.60 7.87
C HIS A 277 4.31 4.77 7.10
N TYR A 278 4.58 4.57 5.81
CA TYR A 278 5.21 5.58 4.97
C TYR A 278 4.33 6.83 4.85
N ARG A 279 3.03 6.69 4.57
CA ARG A 279 2.12 7.84 4.43
C ARG A 279 1.87 8.54 5.77
N GLY A 280 1.76 7.79 6.87
CA GLY A 280 1.68 8.36 8.22
C GLY A 280 2.91 9.21 8.54
N SER A 281 4.11 8.71 8.24
CA SER A 281 5.36 9.45 8.47
C SER A 281 5.50 10.73 7.65
N LEU A 282 4.92 10.77 6.45
CA LEU A 282 4.89 11.99 5.62
C LEU A 282 4.00 13.07 6.23
N GLY A 283 3.04 12.71 7.08
CA GLY A 283 2.17 13.67 7.77
C GLY A 283 2.88 14.46 8.87
N ASN A 284 3.91 13.86 9.48
CA ASN A 284 4.65 14.45 10.60
C ASN A 284 5.84 15.31 10.15
N LYS A 285 6.16 15.34 8.85
CA LYS A 285 7.21 16.23 8.34
C LYS A 285 6.62 17.61 8.09
N PRO A 286 7.11 18.68 8.74
CA PRO A 286 6.70 20.03 8.38
C PRO A 286 6.99 20.23 6.89
N GLN A 287 5.96 20.61 6.13
CA GLN A 287 6.12 20.95 4.72
C GLN A 287 7.09 22.13 4.66
N GLN A 288 8.32 21.88 4.20
CA GLN A 288 9.22 22.99 3.92
C GLN A 288 8.53 23.88 2.87
N PRO A 289 8.43 25.19 3.11
CA PRO A 289 7.85 26.09 2.14
C PRO A 289 8.61 25.91 0.82
N SER A 290 7.86 25.68 -0.25
CA SER A 290 8.41 25.59 -1.60
C SER A 290 9.27 26.82 -1.83
N ARG A 291 10.58 26.65 -2.03
CA ARG A 291 11.46 27.73 -2.47
C ARG A 291 10.84 28.30 -3.75
N SER A 292 10.20 29.47 -3.62
CA SER A 292 9.80 30.26 -4.77
C SER A 292 11.06 30.53 -5.57
N ASN A 293 11.06 30.13 -6.84
CA ASN A 293 12.09 30.56 -7.77
C ASN A 293 12.07 32.10 -7.77
N PRO A 294 13.19 32.78 -7.48
CA PRO A 294 13.26 34.21 -7.71
C PRO A 294 13.13 34.41 -9.22
N ARG A 295 11.98 34.95 -9.65
CA ARG A 295 11.84 35.47 -11.01
C ARG A 295 12.96 36.49 -11.20
N LYS A 296 13.86 36.22 -12.16
CA LYS A 296 14.76 37.25 -12.71
C LYS A 296 13.88 38.39 -13.18
N ILE A 297 13.87 39.49 -12.44
CA ILE A 297 13.40 40.78 -12.92
C ILE A 297 14.40 41.18 -14.01
N PHE A 298 14.00 41.02 -15.26
CA PHE A 298 14.71 41.66 -16.37
C PHE A 298 14.42 43.16 -16.26
N SER A 299 15.43 43.95 -15.88
CA SER A 299 15.39 45.40 -16.07
C SER A 299 15.44 45.67 -17.58
N VAL A 300 14.35 46.19 -18.11
CA VAL A 300 14.33 46.79 -19.45
C VAL A 300 15.13 48.08 -19.36
N GLY A 301 16.32 48.10 -19.97
CA GLY A 301 17.07 49.34 -20.19
C GLY A 301 16.28 50.27 -21.11
N HIS A 302 16.14 51.52 -20.70
CA HIS A 302 15.64 52.59 -21.55
C HIS A 302 16.55 52.81 -22.76
N PRO A 303 15.99 53.10 -23.96
CA PRO A 303 16.75 53.66 -25.05
C PRO A 303 17.02 55.14 -24.76
N GLY A 304 18.19 55.61 -25.19
CA GLY A 304 18.73 56.92 -24.81
C GLY A 304 17.90 58.13 -25.23
N LEU A 305 18.11 59.20 -24.47
CA LEU A 305 18.44 60.56 -24.91
C LEU A 305 19.42 61.14 -23.89
#